data_AF-A0A6L5FYR8-F1
#
_entry.id   AF-A0A6L5FYR8-F1
#
_cell.length_a   1.000
_cell.length_b   1.000
_cell.length_c   1.000
_cell.angle_alpha   90.00
_cell.angle_beta   90.00
_cell.angle_gamma   90.00
#
_symmetry.space_group_name_H-M   'P 1'
#
loop_
_entity.id
_entity.type
_entity.pdbx_description
1 polymer ?
#
loop_
_entity_poly.entity_id
_entity_poly.type
_entity_poly.pdbx_seq_one_letter_code
_entity_poly.pdbx_strand_id
1 'polypeptide(L)' 'MDPKDYNNYLVPVVIEQTSRGERSFDIYSRLLKERIVMLGTPVDDQIANLIVAQLLHL' A
#
# COMPACT_ATOMS: atom_id res chain seq x y z
N MET A 1 4.15 -30.76 -2.72
CA MET A 1 3.75 -29.55 -1.97
C MET A 1 4.81 -28.52 -2.28
N ASP A 2 4.61 -27.75 -3.36
CA ASP A 2 5.61 -26.82 -3.86
C ASP A 2 5.76 -25.61 -2.92
N PRO A 3 6.99 -25.17 -2.65
CA PRO A 3 7.25 -23.93 -1.92
C PRO A 3 6.91 -22.77 -2.86
N LYS A 4 5.62 -22.48 -3.03
CA LYS A 4 5.17 -21.29 -3.75
C LYS A 4 5.81 -20.08 -3.10
N ASP A 5 6.58 -19.38 -3.91
CA ASP A 5 7.28 -18.13 -3.66
C ASP A 5 6.54 -17.27 -2.64
N TYR A 6 7.07 -17.23 -1.41
CA TYR A 6 6.86 -16.08 -0.54
C TYR A 6 7.63 -14.91 -1.14
N ASN A 7 7.13 -14.39 -2.27
CA ASN A 7 7.21 -12.97 -2.57
C ASN A 7 6.34 -12.22 -1.56
N ASN A 8 6.68 -12.38 -0.28
CA ASN A 8 6.40 -11.37 0.70
C ASN A 8 7.34 -10.23 0.30
N TYR A 9 6.93 -9.45 -0.71
CA TYR A 9 7.53 -8.17 -1.02
C TYR A 9 7.61 -7.47 0.33
N LEU A 10 8.81 -7.37 0.91
CA LEU A 10 9.04 -6.69 2.17
C LEU A 10 8.78 -5.22 1.88
N VAL A 11 7.52 -4.82 1.96
CA VAL A 11 7.12 -3.43 1.78
C VAL A 11 7.75 -2.68 2.95
N PRO A 12 8.63 -1.70 2.69
CA PRO A 12 9.29 -0.97 3.76
C PRO A 12 8.25 -0.33 4.68
N VAL A 13 8.40 -0.57 5.98
CA VAL A 13 7.56 0.03 7.01
C VAL A 13 8.16 1.38 7.39
N VAL A 14 7.34 2.42 7.34
CA VAL A 14 7.67 3.75 7.85
C VAL A 14 7.09 3.89 9.24
N ILE A 15 7.91 4.34 10.18
CA ILE A 15 7.50 4.63 11.56
C ILE A 15 7.29 6.15 11.68
N GLU A 16 6.06 6.57 11.98
CA GLU A 16 5.71 7.97 12.25
C GLU A 16 5.56 8.14 13.77
N GLN A 17 6.40 8.99 14.38
CA GLN A 17 6.25 9.34 15.80
C GLN A 17 5.20 10.45 15.96
N THR A 18 4.14 10.15 16.70
CA THR A 18 3.09 11.10 17.08
C THR A 18 3.20 11.43 18.56
N SER A 19 2.61 12.55 19.00
CA SER A 19 2.60 12.97 20.41
C SER A 19 1.92 11.97 21.36
N ARG A 20 1.22 10.95 20.85
CA ARG A 20 0.56 9.87 21.61
C ARG A 20 1.22 8.48 21.42
N GLY A 21 2.32 8.37 20.67
CA GLY A 21 3.04 7.11 20.43
C GLY A 21 3.53 6.93 18.99
N GLU A 22 4.12 5.76 18.70
CA GLU A 22 4.61 5.37 17.37
C GLU A 22 3.49 4.70 16.55
N ARG A 23 3.29 5.15 15.31
CA ARG A 23 2.38 4.49 14.37
C ARG A 23 3.19 4.02 13.16
N SER A 24 3.21 2.71 12.94
CA SER A 24 3.83 2.09 11.78
C SER A 24 2.83 2.02 10.63
N PHE A 25 3.27 2.41 9.45
CA PHE A 25 2.52 2.28 8.20
C PHE A 25 3.44 1.70 7.14
N ASP A 26 2.90 0.91 6.21
CA ASP A 26 3.66 0.60 5.01
C ASP A 26 3.83 1.87 4.15
N ILE A 27 4.86 1.89 3.28
CA ILE A 27 5.15 3.05 2.44
C ILE A 27 3.98 3.44 1.51
N TYR A 28 3.17 2.48 1.05
CA TYR A 28 2.03 2.77 0.17
C TYR A 28 0.91 3.49 0.92
N SER A 29 0.64 3.09 2.16
CA SER A 29 -0.31 3.76 3.06
C SER A 29 0.11 5.21 3.34
N ARG A 30 1.42 5.45 3.52
CA ARG A 30 1.96 6.82 3.68
C ARG A 30 1.76 7.66 2.41
N LEU A 31 2.04 7.10 1.23
CA LEU A 31 1.85 7.79 -0.05
C LEU A 31 0.36 8.09 -0.31
N LEU A 32 -0.53 7.16 0.01
CA LEU A 32 -1.97 7.36 -0.15
C LEU A 32 -2.48 8.52 0.73
N LYS A 33 -1.97 8.66 1.97
CA LYS A 33 -2.26 9.81 2.84
C LYS A 33 -1.85 11.16 2.20
N GLU A 34 -0.78 11.16 1.41
CA GLU A 34 -0.32 12.30 0.62
C GLU A 34 -0.99 12.40 -0.76
N ARG A 35 -2.09 11.66 -0.98
CA ARG A 35 -2.87 11.61 -2.23
C ARG A 35 -2.10 11.07 -3.43
N ILE A 36 -1.15 10.17 -3.20
CA ILE A 36 -0.37 9.49 -4.23
C ILE A 36 -0.83 8.03 -4.34
N VAL A 37 -1.30 7.65 -5.53
CA VAL A 37 -1.72 6.29 -5.88
C VAL A 37 -0.68 5.65 -6.81
N MET A 38 -0.23 4.44 -6.49
CA MET A 38 0.80 3.72 -7.25
C MET A 38 0.17 2.59 -8.08
N LEU A 39 0.42 2.59 -9.39
CA LEU A 39 0.09 1.47 -10.30
C LEU A 39 1.40 0.80 -10.75
N GLY A 40 1.69 -0.38 -10.19
CA GLY A 40 2.91 -1.14 -10.50
C GLY A 40 2.67 -2.45 -11.25
N THR A 41 1.41 -2.79 -11.51
CA THR A 41 1.01 -4.06 -12.15
C THR A 41 0.20 -3.77 -13.42
N PRO A 42 0.05 -4.74 -14.33
CA PRO A 42 -0.92 -4.65 -15.41
C PRO A 42 -2.32 -4.33 -14.87
N VAL A 43 -3.10 -3.60 -15.66
CA VAL A 43 -4.47 -3.25 -15.32
C VAL A 43 -5.39 -4.40 -15.67
N ASP A 44 -6.05 -4.95 -14.65
CA ASP A 44 -7.20 -5.83 -14.76
C ASP A 44 -8.38 -5.23 -13.97
N ASP A 45 -9.52 -5.92 -13.98
CA ASP A 45 -10.74 -5.47 -13.31
C ASP A 45 -10.54 -5.27 -11.80
N GLN A 46 -9.69 -6.09 -11.16
CA GLN A 46 -9.42 -5.99 -9.74
C GLN A 46 -8.58 -4.76 -9.42
N ILE A 47 -7.49 -4.55 -10.16
CA ILE A 47 -6.61 -3.38 -10.01
C ILE A 47 -7.38 -2.09 -10.33
N ALA A 48 -8.23 -2.09 -11.35
CA ALA A 48 -9.07 -0.96 -11.70
C ALA A 48 -10.02 -0.58 -10.54
N ASN A 49 -10.70 -1.55 -9.95
CA ASN A 49 -11.58 -1.31 -8.80
C ASN A 49 -10.83 -0.78 -7.58
N LEU A 50 -9.63 -1.30 -7.30
CA LEU A 50 -8.79 -0.81 -6.19
C LEU A 50 -8.35 0.64 -6.40
N ILE A 51 -7.96 1.02 -7.62
CA ILE A 51 -7.57 2.40 -7.93
C ILE A 51 -8.76 3.34 -7.77
N VAL A 52 -9.94 2.97 -8.28
CA VAL A 52 -11.16 3.79 -8.12
C VAL A 52 -11.50 3.97 -6.64
N ALA A 53 -11.43 2.89 -5.84
CA ALA A 53 -11.68 2.96 -4.41
C ALA A 53 -10.68 3.89 -3.69
N GLN A 54 -9.40 3.83 -4.06
CA GLN A 54 -8.37 4.73 -3.54
C GLN A 54 -8.67 6.18 -3.90
N LEU A 55 -9.01 6.48 -5.16
CA LEU A 55 -9.34 7.83 -5.61
C LEU A 55 -10.56 8.44 -4.89
N LEU A 56 -11.58 7.62 -4.58
CA LEU A 56 -12.76 8.07 -3.83
C LEU A 56 -12.50 8.29 -2.33
N HIS A 57 -11.42 7.71 -1.79
CA HIS A 57 -11.07 7.79 -0.38
C HIS A 57 -10.20 9.02 -0.02
N LEU A 58 -9.57 9.66 -1.00
CA LEU A 58 -8.66 10.82 -0.85
C LEU A 58 -9.37 12.15 -0.57
#